data_AF-A0AAU8XUV5-F1
#
_entry.id   AF-A0AAU8XUV5-F1
#
_cell.length_a   1.000
_cell.length_b   1.000
_cell.length_c   1.000
_cell.angle_alpha   90.00
_cell.angle_beta   90.00
_cell.angle_gamma   90.00
#
_symmetry.space_group_name_H-M   'P 1'
#
loop_
_entity.id
_entity.type
_entity.pdbx_description
1 polymer ?
#
loop_
_entity_poly.entity_id
_entity_poly.type
_entity_poly.pdbx_seq_one_letter_code
_entity_poly.pdbx_strand_id
1 'polypeptide(L)'
;MIKQTIHNLFKNSWYVILGIANCLVSYDLLTNGHFFFWPPQFRNLMNDDRADWIFLIIGIAFFIYAAIDRYSNWIITFLLAVSAAFYTLLGFLAWEHMQFAGVSSMGVTASLCFVMVLVILNVARNRDTHR
;
A
#
# COMPACT_ATOMS: atom_id res chain seq x y z
N MET A 1 8.73 -28.39 -0.47
CA MET A 1 8.18 -27.15 -1.08
C MET A 1 7.43 -26.29 -0.06
N ILE A 2 6.28 -26.73 0.48
CA ILE A 2 5.45 -25.90 1.40
C ILE A 2 6.22 -25.39 2.64
N LYS A 3 7.01 -26.26 3.30
CA LYS A 3 7.84 -25.85 4.47
C LYS A 3 8.85 -24.74 4.12
N GLN A 4 9.45 -24.80 2.92
CA GLN A 4 10.39 -23.78 2.46
C GLN A 4 9.67 -22.46 2.18
N THR A 5 8.51 -22.51 1.51
CA THR A 5 7.69 -21.33 1.25
C THR A 5 7.27 -20.63 2.54
N ILE A 6 6.79 -21.39 3.54
CA ILE A 6 6.42 -20.86 4.85
C ILE A 6 7.65 -20.22 5.52
N HIS A 7 8.79 -20.90 5.51
CA HIS A 7 10.03 -20.35 6.06
C HIS A 7 10.42 -19.03 5.39
N ASN A 8 10.33 -18.94 4.06
CA ASN A 8 10.64 -17.73 3.30
C ASN A 8 9.69 -16.57 3.66
N LEU A 9 8.39 -16.84 3.82
CA LEU A 9 7.41 -15.83 4.23
C LEU A 9 7.73 -15.24 5.61
N PHE A 10 8.11 -16.07 6.58
CA PHE A 10 8.49 -15.58 7.91
C PHE A 10 9.82 -14.83 7.90
N LYS A 11 10.80 -15.28 7.11
CA LYS A 11 12.08 -14.59 6.93
C LYS A 11 11.88 -13.21 6.28
N ASN A 12 10.96 -13.12 5.32
CA ASN A 12 10.62 -11.91 4.58
C ASN A 12 9.36 -11.22 5.14
N SER A 13 9.15 -11.28 6.45
CA SER A 13 7.90 -10.88 7.11
C SER A 13 7.48 -9.43 6.83
N TRP A 14 8.43 -8.51 6.67
CA TRP A 14 8.11 -7.13 6.29
C TRP A 14 7.41 -7.03 4.94
N TYR A 15 7.84 -7.79 3.93
CA TYR A 15 7.18 -7.81 2.63
C TYR A 15 5.79 -8.44 2.73
N VAL A 16 5.62 -9.44 3.59
CA VAL A 16 4.29 -10.01 3.87
C VAL A 16 3.36 -8.97 4.51
N ILE A 17 3.84 -8.23 5.52
CA ILE A 17 3.07 -7.18 6.19
C ILE A 17 2.66 -6.08 5.20
N LEU A 18 3.60 -5.62 4.35
CA LEU A 18 3.29 -4.64 3.30
C LEU A 18 2.27 -5.19 2.30
N GLY A 19 2.41 -6.45 1.89
CA GLY A 19 1.44 -7.11 1.01
C GLY A 19 0.03 -7.16 1.60
N ILE A 20 -0.10 -7.56 2.88
CA ILE A 20 -1.38 -7.57 3.61
C ILE A 20 -1.96 -6.17 3.67
N ALA A 21 -1.17 -5.16 4.07
CA ALA A 21 -1.63 -3.79 4.21
C ALA A 21 -2.14 -3.22 2.88
N ASN A 22 -1.42 -3.44 1.78
CA ASN A 22 -1.85 -3.01 0.45
C ASN A 22 -3.16 -3.67 0.05
N CYS A 23 -3.29 -5.00 0.24
CA CYS A 23 -4.51 -5.73 -0.10
C CYS A 23 -5.72 -5.25 0.71
N LEU A 24 -5.55 -5.02 2.01
CA LEU A 24 -6.63 -4.54 2.88
C LEU A 24 -7.10 -3.14 2.50
N VAL A 25 -6.16 -2.22 2.23
CA VAL A 25 -6.48 -0.85 1.80
C VAL A 25 -7.16 -0.85 0.42
N SER A 26 -6.66 -1.65 -0.52
CA SER A 26 -7.28 -1.77 -1.85
C SER A 26 -8.68 -2.36 -1.74
N TYR A 27 -8.88 -3.36 -0.89
CA TYR A 27 -10.19 -3.97 -0.66
C TYR A 27 -11.18 -2.95 -0.07
N ASP A 28 -10.75 -2.17 0.94
CA ASP A 28 -11.58 -1.11 1.53
C ASP A 28 -12.04 -0.10 0.47
N LEU A 29 -11.12 0.40 -0.35
CA LEU A 29 -11.42 1.36 -1.43
C LEU A 29 -12.36 0.76 -2.49
N LEU A 30 -12.08 -0.45 -2.98
CA LEU A 30 -12.92 -1.14 -3.96
C LEU A 30 -14.34 -1.42 -3.46
N THR A 31 -14.51 -1.68 -2.15
CA THR A 31 -15.84 -1.90 -1.56
C THR A 31 -16.57 -0.61 -1.22
N ASN A 32 -15.85 0.51 -1.15
CA ASN A 32 -16.37 1.82 -0.79
C ASN A 32 -16.24 2.81 -1.95
N GLY A 33 -17.02 2.63 -3.01
CA GLY A 33 -17.01 3.49 -4.21
C GLY A 33 -17.41 4.96 -4.00
N HIS A 34 -17.68 5.37 -2.76
CA HIS A 34 -17.93 6.75 -2.37
C HIS A 34 -17.04 7.18 -1.20
N PHE A 35 -15.88 6.55 -1.04
CA PHE A 35 -14.89 6.90 -0.02
C PHE A 35 -14.60 8.39 -0.07
N PHE A 36 -14.22 8.91 -1.24
CA PHE A 36 -14.01 10.33 -1.46
C PHE A 36 -15.29 11.02 -1.93
N PHE A 37 -15.74 12.06 -1.24
CA PHE A 37 -16.96 12.78 -1.61
C PHE A 37 -16.75 14.27 -1.89
N TRP A 38 -15.55 14.81 -1.61
CA TRP A 38 -15.19 16.21 -1.80
C TRP A 38 -13.75 16.36 -2.32
N PRO A 39 -13.44 17.11 -3.37
CA PRO A 39 -14.32 18.03 -4.06
C PRO A 39 -15.26 17.28 -5.02
N PRO A 40 -16.55 17.69 -5.11
CA PRO A 40 -17.54 16.98 -5.92
C PRO A 40 -17.17 16.92 -7.40
N GLN A 41 -16.39 17.87 -7.91
CA GLN A 41 -15.92 17.93 -9.30
C GLN A 41 -14.96 16.78 -9.64
N PHE A 42 -14.19 16.29 -8.66
CA PHE A 42 -13.20 15.23 -8.87
C PHE A 42 -13.63 13.88 -8.28
N ARG A 43 -14.83 13.78 -7.69
CA ARG A 43 -15.34 12.57 -7.04
C ARG A 43 -15.19 11.31 -7.90
N ASN A 44 -15.57 11.38 -9.18
CA ASN A 44 -15.49 10.23 -10.08
C ASN A 44 -14.05 9.81 -10.37
N LEU A 45 -13.12 10.77 -10.42
CA LEU A 45 -11.70 10.48 -10.63
C LEU A 45 -11.07 9.88 -9.37
N MET A 46 -11.43 10.41 -8.20
CA MET A 46 -10.84 10.00 -6.92
C MET A 46 -11.31 8.62 -6.45
N ASN A 47 -12.52 8.20 -6.84
CA ASN A 47 -13.03 6.85 -6.59
C ASN A 47 -12.99 5.99 -7.86
N ASP A 48 -12.01 6.22 -8.76
CA ASP A 48 -11.80 5.32 -9.89
C ASP A 48 -11.06 4.05 -9.41
N ASP A 49 -11.78 2.92 -9.43
CA ASP A 49 -11.32 1.62 -8.96
C ASP A 49 -10.03 1.11 -9.65
N ARG A 50 -9.61 1.67 -10.80
CA ARG A 50 -8.41 1.20 -11.52
C ARG A 50 -7.16 1.34 -10.67
N ALA A 51 -7.02 2.44 -9.95
CA ALA A 51 -5.87 2.66 -9.08
C ALA A 51 -5.84 1.64 -7.93
N ASP A 52 -7.02 1.30 -7.40
CA ASP A 52 -7.17 0.34 -6.31
C ASP A 52 -6.87 -1.09 -6.76
N TRP A 53 -7.30 -1.47 -7.98
CA TRP A 53 -6.92 -2.75 -8.59
C TRP A 53 -5.42 -2.87 -8.80
N ILE A 54 -4.76 -1.81 -9.29
CA ILE A 54 -3.31 -1.79 -9.42
C ILE A 54 -2.65 -1.98 -8.05
N PHE A 55 -3.15 -1.29 -7.03
CA PHE A 55 -2.60 -1.37 -5.69
C PHE A 55 -2.78 -2.77 -5.05
N LEU A 56 -3.90 -3.42 -5.33
CA LEU A 56 -4.15 -4.82 -4.95
C LEU A 56 -3.12 -5.76 -5.60
N ILE A 57 -2.85 -5.58 -6.89
CA ILE A 57 -1.85 -6.38 -7.63
C ILE A 57 -0.46 -6.18 -7.02
N ILE A 58 -0.09 -4.95 -6.64
CA ILE A 58 1.18 -4.67 -5.94
C ILE A 58 1.22 -5.41 -4.60
N GLY A 59 0.12 -5.44 -3.85
CA GLY A 59 -0.01 -6.23 -2.61
C GLY A 59 0.25 -7.72 -2.83
N ILE A 60 -0.38 -8.31 -3.86
CA ILE A 60 -0.16 -9.72 -4.25
C ILE A 60 1.30 -9.96 -4.66
N ALA A 61 1.90 -9.03 -5.41
CA ALA A 61 3.29 -9.12 -5.83
C ALA A 61 4.28 -9.14 -4.65
N PHE A 62 3.99 -8.43 -3.55
CA PHE A 62 4.77 -8.54 -2.32
C PHE A 62 4.75 -9.95 -1.71
N PHE A 63 3.61 -10.64 -1.70
CA PHE A 63 3.54 -12.03 -1.22
C PHE A 63 4.34 -12.97 -2.11
N ILE A 64 4.21 -12.82 -3.43
CA ILE A 64 4.96 -13.61 -4.39
C ILE A 64 6.47 -13.37 -4.17
N TYR A 65 6.89 -12.11 -4.04
CA TYR A 65 8.28 -11.76 -3.76
C TYR A 65 8.78 -12.35 -2.43
N ALA A 66 7.96 -12.32 -1.38
CA ALA A 66 8.31 -12.89 -0.07
C ALA A 66 8.41 -14.43 -0.10
N ALA A 67 7.65 -15.09 -0.98
CA ALA A 67 7.60 -16.55 -1.08
C ALA A 67 8.77 -17.14 -1.90
N ILE A 68 9.25 -16.43 -2.92
CA ILE A 68 10.32 -16.91 -3.81
C ILE A 68 11.71 -16.75 -3.18
N ASP A 69 12.62 -17.66 -3.52
CA ASP A 69 14.03 -17.61 -3.10
C ASP A 69 14.91 -16.76 -4.05
N ARG A 70 14.27 -15.99 -4.94
CA ARG A 70 14.95 -15.12 -5.92
C ARG A 70 14.74 -13.66 -5.53
N TYR A 71 15.83 -13.02 -5.12
CA TYR A 71 15.84 -11.63 -4.71
C TYR A 71 16.25 -10.77 -5.89
N SER A 72 15.30 -10.01 -6.43
CA SER A 72 15.60 -8.97 -7.43
C SER A 72 15.44 -7.62 -6.77
N ASN A 73 16.56 -6.96 -6.51
CA ASN A 73 16.56 -5.62 -5.89
C ASN A 73 15.75 -4.61 -6.71
N TRP A 74 15.74 -4.74 -8.04
CA TRP A 74 14.93 -3.89 -8.91
C TRP A 74 13.43 -4.07 -8.66
N ILE A 75 12.95 -5.33 -8.60
CA ILE A 75 11.53 -5.64 -8.34
C ILE A 75 11.10 -5.07 -6.99
N ILE A 76 11.84 -5.36 -5.91
CA ILE A 76 11.44 -4.86 -4.59
C ILE A 76 11.53 -3.33 -4.50
N THR A 77 12.46 -2.70 -5.21
CA THR A 77 12.53 -1.23 -5.28
C THR A 77 11.29 -0.66 -5.94
N PHE A 78 10.86 -1.25 -7.07
CA PHE A 78 9.64 -0.85 -7.75
C PHE A 78 8.40 -1.03 -6.86
N LEU A 79 8.25 -2.20 -6.22
CA LEU A 79 7.11 -2.46 -5.33
C LEU A 79 7.05 -1.47 -4.16
N LEU A 80 8.17 -1.22 -3.48
CA LEU A 80 8.23 -0.25 -2.38
C LEU A 80 7.94 1.17 -2.87
N ALA A 81 8.47 1.58 -4.03
CA ALA A 81 8.26 2.91 -4.59
C ALA A 81 6.80 3.16 -4.96
N VAL A 82 6.16 2.22 -5.66
CA VAL A 82 4.74 2.32 -6.02
C VAL A 82 3.87 2.36 -4.78
N SER A 83 4.16 1.53 -3.77
CA SER A 83 3.40 1.58 -2.52
C SER A 83 3.59 2.86 -1.73
N ALA A 84 4.82 3.37 -1.64
CA ALA A 84 5.07 4.65 -0.97
C ALA A 84 4.32 5.79 -1.68
N ALA A 85 4.34 5.82 -3.01
CA ALA A 85 3.63 6.83 -3.79
C ALA A 85 2.11 6.75 -3.55
N PHE A 86 1.54 5.55 -3.59
CA PHE A 86 0.10 5.35 -3.37
C PHE A 86 -0.32 5.77 -1.95
N TYR A 87 0.38 5.30 -0.91
CA TYR A 87 0.08 5.70 0.47
C TYR A 87 0.27 7.19 0.71
N THR A 88 1.29 7.81 0.09
CA THR A 88 1.50 9.25 0.19
C THR A 88 0.31 10.00 -0.41
N LEU A 89 -0.08 9.64 -1.64
CA LEU A 89 -1.22 10.25 -2.31
C LEU A 89 -2.52 10.05 -1.52
N LEU A 90 -2.83 8.81 -1.13
CA LEU A 90 -4.03 8.47 -0.36
C LEU A 90 -4.08 9.21 0.98
N GLY A 91 -2.94 9.29 1.69
CA GLY A 91 -2.83 10.01 2.95
C GLY A 91 -3.11 11.50 2.81
N PHE A 92 -2.53 12.14 1.78
CA PHE A 92 -2.81 13.55 1.48
C PHE A 92 -4.25 13.77 1.05
N LEU A 93 -4.79 12.94 0.16
CA LEU A 93 -6.18 13.07 -0.30
C LEU A 93 -7.18 12.92 0.85
N ALA A 94 -6.96 11.96 1.76
CA ALA A 94 -7.78 11.77 2.95
C ALA A 94 -7.66 12.96 3.91
N TRP A 95 -6.44 13.48 4.12
CA TRP A 95 -6.22 14.64 4.97
C TRP A 95 -6.86 15.91 4.41
N GLU A 96 -6.65 16.21 3.13
CA GLU A 96 -7.26 17.35 2.44
C GLU A 96 -8.78 17.27 2.46
N HIS A 97 -9.34 16.09 2.18
CA HIS A 97 -10.78 15.83 2.32
C HIS A 97 -11.31 16.26 3.68
N MET A 98 -10.65 15.85 4.76
CA MET A 98 -11.07 16.22 6.11
C MET A 98 -11.04 17.73 6.33
N GLN A 99 -9.95 18.39 5.93
CA GLN A 99 -9.79 19.83 6.14
C GLN A 99 -10.85 20.64 5.38
N PHE A 100 -11.08 20.31 4.11
CA PHE A 100 -11.94 21.11 3.26
C PHE A 100 -13.41 20.71 3.28
N ALA A 101 -13.72 19.43 3.54
CA ALA A 101 -15.10 19.01 3.73
C ALA A 101 -15.61 19.20 5.17
N GLY A 102 -14.73 19.54 6.11
CA GLY A 102 -15.08 19.78 7.51
C GLY A 102 -15.49 18.51 8.27
N VAL A 103 -14.90 17.36 7.91
CA VAL A 103 -15.20 16.06 8.54
C VAL A 103 -13.96 15.44 9.17
N SER A 104 -14.14 14.54 10.14
CA SER A 104 -13.03 13.82 10.79
C SER A 104 -13.00 12.31 10.49
N SER A 105 -13.96 11.80 9.73
CA SER A 105 -14.17 10.35 9.50
C SER A 105 -12.96 9.63 8.87
N MET A 106 -12.09 10.35 8.16
CA MET A 106 -10.92 9.78 7.47
C MET A 106 -9.61 9.91 8.25
N GLY A 107 -9.65 10.39 9.50
CA GLY A 107 -8.44 10.69 10.28
C GLY A 107 -7.56 9.47 10.53
N VAL A 108 -8.19 8.32 10.78
CA VAL A 108 -7.49 7.04 10.94
C VAL A 108 -6.80 6.64 9.64
N THR A 109 -7.51 6.71 8.49
CA THR A 109 -6.96 6.38 7.19
C THR A 109 -5.75 7.25 6.84
N ALA A 110 -5.87 8.57 6.99
CA ALA A 110 -4.77 9.50 6.71
C ALA A 110 -3.54 9.20 7.58
N SER A 111 -3.76 9.00 8.88
CA SER A 111 -2.69 8.70 9.84
C SER A 111 -1.98 7.37 9.51
N LEU A 112 -2.75 6.32 9.22
CA LEU A 112 -2.19 5.01 8.86
C LEU A 112 -1.41 5.08 7.55
N CYS A 113 -1.88 5.85 6.56
CA CYS A 113 -1.15 6.05 5.31
C CYS A 113 0.24 6.66 5.56
N PHE A 114 0.33 7.72 6.38
CA PHE A 114 1.63 8.32 6.71
C PHE A 114 2.54 7.37 7.51
N VAL A 115 1.98 6.62 8.46
CA VAL A 115 2.73 5.57 9.17
C VAL A 115 3.25 4.52 8.18
N MET A 116 2.44 4.08 7.22
CA MET A 116 2.85 3.10 6.20
C MET A 116 3.97 3.63 5.30
N VAL A 117 3.95 4.91 4.94
CA VAL A 117 5.08 5.54 4.22
C VAL A 117 6.37 5.42 5.05
N LEU A 118 6.33 5.74 6.35
CA LEU A 118 7.50 5.61 7.23
C LEU A 118 7.97 4.15 7.35
N VAL A 119 7.04 3.20 7.45
CA VAL A 119 7.36 1.76 7.45
C VAL A 119 8.05 1.36 6.15
N ILE A 120 7.53 1.79 4.99
CA ILE A 120 8.11 1.49 3.69
C ILE A 120 9.52 2.08 3.57
N LEU A 121 9.73 3.32 4.00
CA LEU A 121 11.05 3.96 4.01
C LEU A 121 12.02 3.21 4.94
N ASN A 122 11.56 2.78 6.11
CA ASN A 122 12.36 1.99 7.03
C ASN A 122 12.74 0.62 6.43
N VAL A 123 11.81 -0.06 5.77
CA VAL A 123 12.09 -1.32 5.07
C VAL A 123 13.06 -1.09 3.91
N ALA A 124 12.87 -0.02 3.12
CA ALA A 124 13.74 0.34 2.01
C ALA A 124 15.17 0.65 2.46
N ARG A 125 15.34 1.27 3.65
CA ARG A 125 16.63 1.58 4.25
C ARG A 125 17.36 0.35 4.78
N ASN A 126 16.64 -0.60 5.39
CA ASN A 126 17.23 -1.74 6.09
C ASN A 126 17.31 -3.02 5.26
N ARG A 127 16.77 -3.05 4.04
CA ARG A 127 16.87 -4.21 3.15
C ARG A 127 18.30 -4.38 2.63
N ASP A 128 18.70 -5.63 2.43
CA ASP A 128 19.97 -5.97 1.79
C ASP A 128 19.91 -5.61 0.29
N THR A 129 20.71 -4.63 -0.12
CA THR A 129 20.77 -4.13 -1.50
C THR A 129 21.95 -4.71 -2.30
N HIS A 130 22.79 -5.53 -1.65
CA HIS A 130 23.99 -6.11 -2.22
C HIS A 130 23.81 -7.57 -2.68
N ARG A 131 22.58 -8.10 -2.59
CA ARG A 131 22.19 -9.43 -3.08
C ARG A 131 21.43 -9.38 -4.40
#